data_AF-A0A564ZGG5-F1
#
_entry.id   AF-A0A564ZGG5-F1
#
_cell.length_a   1.000
_cell.length_b   1.000
_cell.length_c   1.000
_cell.angle_alpha   90.00
_cell.angle_beta   90.00
_cell.angle_gamma   90.00
#
_symmetry.space_group_name_H-M   'P 1'
#
loop_
_entity.id
_entity.type
_entity.pdbx_description
1 polymer ?
#
loop_
_entity_poly.entity_id
_entity_poly.type
_entity_poly.pdbx_seq_one_letter_code
_entity_poly.pdbx_strand_id
1 'polypeptide(L)'
;MIKPIKTIFFLLGVLCCSLVVLSGRALAEQATPQQGSKRLPRAYEGAPPLIPHDAEARKGMCLACHEFGIVGAPITPHPTRNDFCIQCHVGQDLAVQVFPAVSAQEEKSPR
;
A
#
# COMPACT_ATOMS: atom_id res chain seq x y z
N MET A 1 57.79 -24.65 -10.70
CA MET A 1 56.99 -24.52 -9.46
C MET A 1 55.84 -23.50 -9.67
N ILE A 2 54.80 -23.85 -10.44
CA ILE A 2 53.67 -22.94 -10.83
C ILE A 2 52.29 -23.50 -10.39
N LYS A 3 52.27 -24.69 -9.76
CA LYS A 3 51.05 -25.41 -9.38
C LYS A 3 50.15 -24.70 -8.33
N PRO A 4 50.65 -23.97 -7.31
CA PRO A 4 49.76 -23.46 -6.25
C PRO A 4 48.94 -22.25 -6.69
N ILE A 5 49.39 -21.48 -7.69
CA ILE A 5 48.70 -20.26 -8.13
C ILE A 5 47.40 -20.61 -8.87
N LYS A 6 47.43 -21.62 -9.74
CA LYS A 6 46.24 -22.06 -10.48
C LYS A 6 45.16 -22.65 -9.56
N THR A 7 45.56 -23.37 -8.52
CA THR A 7 44.61 -23.94 -7.54
C THR A 7 43.97 -22.86 -6.66
N ILE A 8 44.71 -21.79 -6.31
CA ILE A 8 44.18 -20.66 -5.54
C ILE A 8 43.13 -19.90 -6.35
N PHE A 9 43.40 -19.59 -7.62
CA PHE A 9 42.41 -18.91 -8.48
C PHE A 9 41.15 -19.75 -8.70
N PHE A 10 41.29 -21.07 -8.83
CA PHE A 10 40.15 -21.97 -8.99
C PHE A 10 39.29 -22.03 -7.72
N LEU A 11 39.91 -22.13 -6.54
CA LEU A 11 39.19 -22.15 -5.26
C LEU A 11 38.54 -20.79 -4.94
N LEU A 12 39.21 -19.68 -5.25
CA LEU A 12 38.65 -18.33 -5.07
C LEU A 12 37.43 -18.11 -5.99
N GLY A 13 37.50 -18.59 -7.24
CA GLY A 13 36.38 -18.54 -8.18
C GLY A 13 35.18 -19.36 -7.70
N VAL A 14 35.39 -20.58 -7.22
CA VAL A 14 34.33 -21.44 -6.68
C VAL A 14 33.71 -20.83 -5.42
N LEU A 15 34.52 -20.28 -4.51
CA LEU A 15 34.03 -19.61 -3.30
C LEU A 15 33.19 -18.37 -3.65
N CYS A 16 33.64 -17.56 -4.60
CA CYS A 16 32.92 -16.36 -5.03
C CYS A 16 31.57 -16.71 -5.70
N CYS A 17 31.54 -17.71 -6.60
CA CYS A 17 30.29 -18.19 -7.19
C CYS A 17 29.33 -18.77 -6.13
N SER A 18 29.83 -19.49 -5.13
CA SER A 18 29.01 -20.07 -4.06
C SER A 18 28.35 -18.97 -3.21
N LEU A 19 29.08 -17.90 -2.91
CA LEU A 19 28.56 -16.75 -2.15
C LEU A 19 27.46 -16.02 -2.94
N VAL A 20 27.64 -15.83 -4.25
CA VAL A 20 26.64 -15.19 -5.12
C VAL A 20 25.34 -16.00 -5.17
N VAL A 21 25.43 -17.34 -5.26
CA VAL A 21 24.26 -18.22 -5.27
C VAL A 21 23.53 -18.23 -3.92
N LEU A 22 24.25 -18.17 -2.79
CA LEU A 22 23.61 -18.10 -1.46
C LEU A 22 22.92 -16.74 -1.18
N SER A 23 23.39 -15.64 -1.77
CA SER A 23 22.78 -14.31 -1.59
C SER A 23 21.52 -14.05 -2.45
N GLY A 24 21.18 -14.94 -3.38
CA GLY A 24 20.14 -14.72 -4.40
C GLY A 24 18.67 -14.79 -3.95
N ARG A 25 18.32 -14.76 -2.64
CA ARG A 25 16.93 -14.92 -2.17
C ARG A 25 16.30 -13.69 -1.48
N ALA A 26 16.85 -12.49 -1.64
CA ALA A 26 16.35 -11.29 -0.95
C ALA A 26 15.62 -10.26 -1.84
N LEU A 27 15.17 -10.64 -3.04
CA LEU A 27 14.39 -9.77 -3.94
C LEU A 27 13.04 -10.42 -4.29
N ALA A 28 12.29 -10.78 -3.27
CA ALA A 28 10.86 -10.97 -3.39
C ALA A 28 10.16 -10.10 -2.33
N GLU A 29 10.57 -8.83 -2.24
CA GLU A 29 9.69 -7.82 -1.69
C GLU A 29 8.58 -7.67 -2.73
N GLN A 30 7.42 -8.26 -2.43
CA GLN A 30 6.24 -8.15 -3.26
C GLN A 30 5.88 -6.67 -3.34
N ALA A 31 6.29 -6.01 -4.43
CA ALA A 31 5.75 -4.72 -4.81
C ALA A 31 4.24 -4.95 -4.97
N THR A 32 3.49 -4.56 -3.93
CA THR A 32 2.04 -4.45 -4.03
C THR A 32 1.76 -3.56 -5.24
N PRO A 33 0.80 -3.93 -6.10
CA PRO A 33 0.43 -3.07 -7.22
C PRO A 33 0.12 -1.68 -6.64
N GLN A 34 0.92 -0.68 -7.01
CA GLN A 34 0.57 0.72 -6.80
C GLN A 34 -0.82 0.88 -7.42
N GLN A 35 -1.86 0.93 -6.58
CA GLN A 35 -3.26 1.02 -6.98
C GLN A 35 -3.43 2.34 -7.72
N GLY A 36 -3.20 2.31 -9.03
CA GLY A 36 -3.34 3.45 -9.91
C GLY A 36 -4.78 3.94 -9.88
N SER A 37 -4.95 5.21 -9.49
CA SER A 37 -6.09 6.16 -9.63
C SER A 37 -7.54 5.71 -9.42
N LYS A 38 -7.85 4.42 -9.39
CA LYS A 38 -9.20 3.87 -9.30
C LYS A 38 -9.73 4.07 -7.89
N ARG A 39 -10.88 4.72 -7.78
CA ARG A 39 -11.55 5.03 -6.51
C ARG A 39 -12.87 4.29 -6.47
N LEU A 40 -13.17 3.65 -5.35
CA LEU A 40 -14.51 3.13 -5.08
C LEU A 40 -15.49 4.29 -4.88
N PRO A 41 -16.78 4.09 -5.22
CA PRO A 41 -17.80 5.09 -4.97
C PRO A 41 -17.98 5.32 -3.46
N ARG A 42 -18.52 6.48 -3.10
CA ARG A 42 -18.98 6.74 -1.73
C ARG A 42 -20.20 5.85 -1.43
N ALA A 43 -20.39 5.55 -0.14
CA ALA A 43 -21.56 4.80 0.31
C ALA A 43 -22.89 5.54 0.04
N TYR A 44 -22.88 6.86 0.18
CA TYR A 44 -24.00 7.77 -0.10
C TYR A 44 -23.48 9.19 -0.34
N GLU A 45 -24.34 10.10 -0.79
CA GLU A 45 -23.97 11.50 -1.02
C GLU A 45 -23.53 12.20 0.27
N GLY A 46 -22.35 12.83 0.23
CA GLY A 46 -21.74 13.45 1.39
C GLY A 46 -21.01 12.51 2.35
N ALA A 47 -21.03 11.18 2.13
CA ALA A 47 -20.22 10.26 2.92
C ALA A 47 -18.71 10.56 2.77
N PRO A 48 -17.90 10.35 3.83
CA PRO A 48 -16.45 10.48 3.71
C PRO A 48 -15.91 9.61 2.57
N PRO A 49 -15.11 10.16 1.64
CA PRO A 49 -14.48 9.34 0.60
C PRO A 49 -13.49 8.34 1.21
N LEU A 50 -13.41 7.17 0.58
CA LEU A 50 -12.40 6.16 0.89
C LEU A 50 -10.99 6.66 0.49
N ILE A 51 -9.97 6.23 1.21
CA ILE A 51 -8.57 6.60 0.97
C ILE A 51 -8.00 5.70 -0.13
N PRO A 52 -7.60 6.24 -1.29
CA PRO A 52 -7.18 5.44 -2.43
C PRO A 52 -5.68 5.10 -2.45
N HIS A 53 -5.01 5.26 -1.32
CA HIS A 53 -3.58 5.03 -1.15
C HIS A 53 -3.31 4.52 0.27
N ASP A 54 -2.11 4.02 0.52
CA ASP A 54 -1.70 3.61 1.86
C ASP A 54 -1.82 4.78 2.84
N ALA A 55 -2.71 4.61 3.82
CA ALA A 55 -2.98 5.58 4.87
C ALA A 55 -2.13 5.31 6.12
N GLU A 56 -1.79 4.05 6.38
CA GLU A 56 -1.01 3.66 7.56
C GLU A 56 0.42 4.17 7.43
N ALA A 57 1.03 4.05 6.25
CA ALA A 57 2.36 4.59 5.96
C ALA A 57 2.43 6.13 6.07
N ARG A 58 1.28 6.83 6.11
CA ARG A 58 1.18 8.31 6.13
C ARG A 58 0.38 8.83 7.32
N LYS A 59 0.18 7.99 8.34
CA LYS A 59 -0.62 8.32 9.52
C LYS A 59 -0.07 9.57 10.22
N GLY A 60 -0.95 10.53 10.48
CA GLY A 60 -0.59 11.82 11.10
C GLY A 60 0.05 12.83 10.14
N MET A 61 0.24 12.49 8.85
CA MET A 61 0.81 13.40 7.85
C MET A 61 -0.22 13.80 6.77
N CYS A 62 -1.51 13.63 7.05
CA CYS A 62 -2.60 13.83 6.09
C CYS A 62 -2.59 15.24 5.49
N LEU A 63 -2.38 16.25 6.33
CA LEU A 63 -2.41 17.66 5.94
C LEU A 63 -1.25 18.07 5.05
N ALA A 64 -0.14 17.33 5.04
CA ALA A 64 1.00 17.61 4.16
C ALA A 64 0.60 17.65 2.68
N CYS A 65 -0.45 16.92 2.29
CA CYS A 65 -1.02 17.03 0.95
C CYS A 65 -2.42 17.65 0.94
N HIS A 66 -3.27 17.29 1.90
CA HIS A 66 -4.69 17.64 1.86
C HIS A 66 -5.03 19.05 2.36
N GLU A 67 -4.09 19.78 2.97
CA GLU A 67 -4.36 21.17 3.40
C GLU A 67 -4.44 22.13 2.21
N PHE A 68 -3.51 22.00 1.26
CA PHE A 68 -3.39 22.89 0.10
C PHE A 68 -3.55 22.18 -1.25
N GLY A 69 -3.88 20.89 -1.23
CA GLY A 69 -4.10 20.09 -2.44
C GLY A 69 -2.82 19.75 -3.21
N ILE A 70 -1.74 19.50 -2.49
CA ILE A 70 -0.43 19.16 -3.05
C ILE A 70 -0.51 17.79 -3.77
N VAL A 71 0.19 17.65 -4.89
CA VAL A 71 0.17 16.44 -5.75
C VAL A 71 -1.25 16.06 -6.22
N GLY A 72 -2.14 17.05 -6.37
CA GLY A 72 -3.51 16.80 -6.83
C GLY A 72 -4.42 16.15 -5.79
N ALA A 73 -4.01 16.17 -4.51
CA ALA A 73 -4.89 15.79 -3.42
C ALA A 73 -6.09 16.76 -3.34
N PRO A 74 -7.30 16.29 -3.01
CA PRO A 74 -8.41 17.18 -2.70
C PRO A 74 -8.11 17.96 -1.42
N ILE A 75 -8.46 19.25 -1.41
CA ILE A 75 -8.37 20.08 -0.20
C ILE A 75 -9.42 19.60 0.80
N THR A 76 -9.01 19.37 2.05
CA THR A 76 -9.93 19.01 3.12
C THR A 76 -10.77 20.23 3.51
N PRO A 77 -12.11 20.12 3.56
CA PRO A 77 -12.95 21.21 4.06
C PRO A 77 -12.94 21.32 5.59
N HIS A 78 -12.15 20.49 6.28
CA HIS A 78 -12.11 20.41 7.74
C HIS A 78 -10.69 20.09 8.24
N PRO A 79 -9.73 21.02 8.05
CA PRO A 79 -8.33 20.82 8.47
C PRO A 79 -8.18 20.76 9.99
N THR A 80 -9.12 21.32 10.74
CA THR A 80 -9.08 21.40 12.22
C THR A 80 -9.45 20.09 12.93
N ARG A 81 -9.67 18.98 12.23
CA ARG A 81 -9.99 17.67 12.85
C ARG A 81 -8.76 16.94 13.46
N ASN A 82 -7.75 17.72 13.89
CA ASN A 82 -6.58 17.30 14.69
C ASN A 82 -5.95 15.97 14.23
N ASP A 83 -5.71 15.80 12.93
CA ASP A 83 -5.02 14.63 12.35
C ASP A 83 -5.74 13.27 12.49
N PHE A 84 -6.94 13.23 13.08
CA PHE A 84 -7.73 12.01 13.23
C PHE A 84 -8.57 11.67 11.98
N CYS A 85 -8.01 11.84 10.79
CA CYS A 85 -8.71 11.66 9.52
C CYS A 85 -9.25 10.23 9.36
N ILE A 86 -8.49 9.25 9.86
CA ILE A 86 -8.78 7.81 9.73
C ILE A 86 -9.94 7.32 10.62
N GLN A 87 -10.50 8.18 11.48
CA GLN A 87 -11.72 7.85 12.19
C GLN A 87 -12.93 7.80 11.26
N CYS A 88 -12.90 8.54 10.15
CA CYS A 88 -14.00 8.60 9.19
C CYS A 88 -13.59 8.14 7.79
N HIS A 89 -12.35 8.42 7.38
CA HIS A 89 -11.81 8.01 6.09
C HIS A 89 -11.12 6.66 6.24
N VAL A 90 -11.70 5.62 5.66
CA VAL A 90 -11.12 4.28 5.69
C VAL A 90 -10.44 3.95 4.35
N GLY A 91 -9.43 3.09 4.39
CA GLY A 91 -8.77 2.59 3.18
C GLY A 91 -9.75 1.82 2.30
N GLN A 92 -9.48 1.81 0.99
CA GLN A 92 -10.20 0.93 0.06
C GLN A 92 -9.38 -0.31 -0.28
N ASP A 93 -10.05 -1.45 -0.37
CA ASP A 93 -9.51 -2.66 -0.99
C ASP A 93 -10.34 -3.00 -2.22
N LEU A 94 -9.71 -2.93 -3.39
CA LEU A 94 -10.35 -3.20 -4.68
C LEU A 94 -10.55 -4.70 -4.94
N ALA A 95 -9.94 -5.57 -4.13
CA ALA A 95 -10.09 -7.02 -4.22
C ALA A 95 -11.26 -7.55 -3.36
N VAL A 96 -11.76 -6.76 -2.40
CA VAL A 96 -12.88 -7.17 -1.56
C VAL A 96 -14.17 -7.19 -2.37
N GLN A 97 -14.84 -8.34 -2.37
CA GLN A 97 -16.19 -8.47 -2.88
C GLN A 97 -17.17 -7.93 -1.84
N VAL A 98 -17.98 -6.95 -2.24
CA VAL A 98 -19.09 -6.46 -1.41
C VAL A 98 -20.10 -7.58 -1.22
N PHE A 99 -20.69 -7.63 -0.02
CA PHE A 99 -21.84 -8.53 0.19
C PHE A 99 -22.92 -8.24 -0.84
N PRO A 100 -23.65 -9.28 -1.30
CA PRO A 100 -24.81 -9.07 -2.16
C PRO A 100 -25.75 -8.08 -1.48
N ALA A 101 -26.21 -7.07 -2.24
CA ALA A 101 -27.20 -6.13 -1.70
C ALA A 101 -28.43 -6.92 -1.28
N VAL A 102 -28.79 -6.85 0.01
CA VAL A 102 -30.08 -7.35 0.48
C VAL A 102 -31.13 -6.45 -0.15
N SER A 103 -32.17 -7.02 -0.74
CA SER A 103 -33.19 -6.21 -1.41
C SER A 103 -33.81 -5.25 -0.39
N ALA A 104 -34.10 -4.00 -0.80
CA ALA A 104 -34.71 -2.98 0.06
C ALA A 104 -36.06 -3.41 0.70
N GLN A 105 -36.62 -4.55 0.28
CA GLN A 105 -37.83 -5.14 0.84
C GLN A 105 -37.58 -5.96 2.12
N GLU A 106 -36.33 -6.37 2.39
CA GLU A 106 -35.94 -7.13 3.59
C GLU A 106 -35.61 -6.21 4.78
N GLU A 107 -35.37 -4.92 4.51
CA GLU A 107 -34.99 -3.90 5.50
C GLU A 107 -36.20 -3.39 6.30
N LYS A 108 -37.00 -4.31 6.84
CA LYS A 108 -37.90 -4.00 7.96
C LYS A 108 -37.11 -4.21 9.25
N SER A 109 -36.24 -3.26 9.55
CA SER A 109 -35.50 -3.22 10.82
C SER A 109 -36.49 -3.21 11.99
N PRO A 110 -36.42 -4.18 12.93
CA PRO A 110 -37.20 -4.11 14.15
C PRO A 110 -36.64 -2.95 15.00
N ARG A 111 -37.47 -1.93 15.19
CA ARG A 111 -37.22 -0.88 16.18
C ARG A 111 -37.33 -1.43 17.60
#